data_AF-A0A3M1D1K5-F1
#
_entry.id   AF-A0A3M1D1K5-F1
#
_cell.length_a   1.000
_cell.length_b   1.000
_cell.length_c   1.000
_cell.angle_alpha   90.00
_cell.angle_beta   90.00
_cell.angle_gamma   90.00
#
_symmetry.space_group_name_H-M   'P 1'
#
loop_
_entity.id
_entity.type
_entity.pdbx_description
1 polymer ?
#
loop_
_entity_poly.entity_id
_entity_poly.type
_entity_poly.pdbx_seq_one_letter_code
_entity_poly.pdbx_strand_id
1 'polypeptide(L)'
;MADHPARIDVARLYRRYGDMVHGRCLTLLRNEADAAEAVQEIFLKAHRYAHRFEGRSKPSTWLYRIATNHCLNVLRTRRRRPEDPVEDVAALAPLPVGDSALDRVAGAQLVDRLLEGWDARTQQCVVYHYLDGMTHDEVGALLGISGAAVRK
;
A
#
# COMPACT_ATOMS: atom_id res chain seq x y z
N MET A 1 -7.62 -36.86 -0.80
CA MET A 1 -8.24 -35.70 -0.12
C MET A 1 -7.11 -34.94 0.55
N ALA A 2 -6.41 -34.08 -0.20
CA ALA A 2 -5.16 -33.48 0.26
C ALA A 2 -5.41 -32.44 1.35
N ASP A 3 -4.77 -32.66 2.49
CA ASP A 3 -4.68 -31.73 3.60
C ASP A 3 -4.05 -30.42 3.09
N HIS A 4 -4.87 -29.38 2.94
CA HIS A 4 -4.43 -28.09 2.44
C HIS A 4 -3.88 -27.30 3.64
N PRO A 5 -2.60 -26.87 3.63
CA PRO A 5 -2.01 -26.17 4.76
C PRO A 5 -2.88 -24.98 5.15
N ALA A 6 -3.12 -24.82 6.46
CA ALA A 6 -4.08 -23.89 7.06
C ALA A 6 -4.20 -22.58 6.27
N ARG A 7 -5.20 -22.54 5.37
CA ARG A 7 -5.50 -21.38 4.54
C ARG A 7 -5.80 -20.22 5.48
N ILE A 8 -5.11 -19.09 5.32
CA ILE A 8 -5.47 -17.89 6.05
C ILE A 8 -6.93 -17.55 5.77
N ASP A 9 -7.71 -17.44 6.84
CA ASP A 9 -9.09 -16.97 6.77
C ASP A 9 -9.11 -15.48 6.44
N VAL A 10 -9.49 -15.17 5.20
CA VAL A 10 -9.56 -13.80 4.70
C VAL A 10 -10.66 -13.00 5.38
N ALA A 11 -11.77 -13.62 5.79
CA ALA A 11 -12.82 -12.93 6.54
C ALA A 11 -12.30 -12.50 7.92
N ARG A 12 -11.49 -13.35 8.56
CA ARG A 12 -10.79 -12.98 9.81
C ARG A 12 -9.75 -11.89 9.58
N LEU A 13 -9.01 -11.93 8.47
CA LEU A 13 -8.10 -10.84 8.13
C LEU A 13 -8.83 -9.52 7.93
N TYR A 14 -9.95 -9.53 7.20
CA TYR A 14 -10.75 -8.33 6.94
C TYR A 14 -11.23 -7.70 8.24
N ARG A 15 -11.86 -8.49 9.12
CA ARG A 15 -12.30 -7.99 10.44
C ARG A 15 -11.18 -7.41 11.30
N ARG A 16 -9.95 -7.92 11.15
CA ARG A 16 -8.81 -7.51 12.00
C ARG A 16 -8.00 -6.36 11.42
N TYR A 17 -7.90 -6.29 10.10
CA TYR A 17 -6.94 -5.42 9.40
C TYR A 17 -7.59 -4.53 8.34
N GLY A 18 -8.92 -4.57 8.18
CA GLY A 18 -9.67 -3.74 7.24
C GLY A 18 -9.32 -2.26 7.38
N ASP A 19 -9.39 -1.73 8.60
CA ASP A 19 -9.10 -0.31 8.87
C ASP A 19 -7.65 0.07 8.54
N MET A 20 -6.70 -0.83 8.81
CA MET A 20 -5.29 -0.61 8.47
C MET A 20 -5.09 -0.56 6.95
N VAL A 21 -5.73 -1.47 6.21
CA VAL A 21 -5.67 -1.50 4.75
C VAL A 21 -6.36 -0.28 4.17
N HIS A 22 -7.53 0.09 4.71
CA HIS A 22 -8.27 1.28 4.29
C HIS A 22 -7.49 2.56 4.51
N GLY A 23 -6.94 2.77 5.72
CA GLY A 23 -6.09 3.92 6.03
C GLY A 23 -4.91 4.01 5.07
N ARG A 24 -4.24 2.89 4.78
CA ARG A 24 -3.15 2.86 3.80
C ARG A 24 -3.60 3.24 2.39
N CYS A 25 -4.74 2.71 1.94
CA CYS A 25 -5.31 3.04 0.63
C CYS A 25 -5.65 4.52 0.54
N LEU A 26 -6.25 5.09 1.57
CA LEU A 26 -6.65 6.48 1.61
C LEU A 26 -5.45 7.42 1.66
N THR A 27 -4.38 7.08 2.40
CA THR A 27 -3.12 7.84 2.37
C THR A 27 -2.53 7.93 0.95
N LEU A 28 -2.58 6.84 0.18
CA LEU A 28 -1.95 6.77 -1.14
C LEU A 28 -2.85 7.29 -2.28
N LEU A 29 -4.15 6.96 -2.25
CA LEU A 29 -5.09 7.28 -3.33
C LEU A 29 -5.79 8.63 -3.13
N ARG A 30 -5.86 9.14 -1.90
CA ARG A 30 -6.45 10.43 -1.55
C ARG A 30 -7.89 10.65 -2.02
N ASN A 31 -8.63 9.56 -2.21
CA ASN A 31 -10.03 9.56 -2.59
C ASN A 31 -10.73 8.40 -1.87
N GLU A 32 -11.84 8.71 -1.20
CA GLU A 32 -12.55 7.76 -0.35
C GLU A 32 -13.16 6.60 -1.16
N ALA A 33 -13.79 6.91 -2.30
CA ALA A 33 -14.40 5.91 -3.16
C ALA A 33 -13.35 4.94 -3.70
N ASP A 34 -12.20 5.47 -4.12
CA ASP A 34 -11.08 4.69 -4.63
C ASP A 34 -10.42 3.84 -3.54
N ALA A 35 -10.31 4.37 -2.32
CA ALA A 35 -9.79 3.64 -1.19
C ALA A 35 -10.72 2.47 -0.82
N ALA A 36 -12.03 2.70 -0.79
CA ALA A 36 -13.02 1.67 -0.52
C ALA A 36 -13.03 0.57 -1.61
N GLU A 37 -12.90 0.94 -2.88
CA GLU A 37 -12.76 -0.02 -3.99
C GLU A 37 -11.45 -0.81 -3.88
N ALA A 38 -10.33 -0.13 -3.64
CA ALA A 38 -9.02 -0.76 -3.50
C ALA A 38 -9.00 -1.78 -2.35
N VAL A 39 -9.62 -1.47 -1.20
CA VAL A 39 -9.74 -2.41 -0.08
C VAL A 39 -10.40 -3.70 -0.51
N GLN A 40 -11.54 -3.62 -1.22
CA GLN A 40 -12.25 -4.81 -1.69
C GLN A 40 -11.35 -5.67 -2.59
N GLU A 41 -10.73 -5.05 -3.59
CA GLU A 41 -9.80 -5.71 -4.51
C GLU A 41 -8.57 -6.32 -3.80
N ILE A 42 -8.05 -5.65 -2.77
CA ILE A 42 -6.93 -6.15 -1.96
C ILE A 42 -7.32 -7.42 -1.22
N PHE A 43 -8.50 -7.46 -0.60
CA PHE A 43 -8.95 -8.67 0.10
C PHE A 43 -9.34 -9.79 -0.86
N LEU A 44 -9.85 -9.49 -2.06
CA LEU A 44 -10.02 -10.47 -3.14
C LEU A 44 -8.68 -11.05 -3.61
N LYS A 45 -7.66 -10.21 -3.78
CA LYS A 45 -6.29 -10.64 -4.09
C LYS A 45 -5.71 -11.47 -2.94
N ALA A 46 -5.90 -11.06 -1.70
CA ALA A 46 -5.46 -11.80 -0.52
C ALA A 46 -6.11 -13.19 -0.49
N HIS A 47 -7.41 -13.29 -0.79
CA HIS A 47 -8.09 -14.58 -0.90
C HIS A 47 -7.49 -15.47 -1.99
N ARG A 48 -7.30 -14.91 -3.19
CA ARG A 48 -6.71 -15.64 -4.32
C ARG A 48 -5.31 -16.17 -4.02
N TYR A 49 -4.50 -15.37 -3.32
CA TYR A 49 -3.09 -15.69 -3.03
C TYR A 49 -2.83 -16.19 -1.62
N ALA A 50 -3.87 -16.45 -0.80
CA ALA A 50 -3.73 -16.91 0.58
C ALA A 50 -2.88 -18.19 0.69
N HIS A 51 -2.97 -19.07 -0.32
CA HIS A 51 -2.18 -20.31 -0.42
C HIS A 51 -0.66 -20.08 -0.57
N ARG A 52 -0.23 -18.87 -0.96
CA ARG A 52 1.19 -18.52 -1.11
C ARG A 52 1.78 -17.86 0.12
N PHE A 53 0.97 -17.64 1.16
CA PHE A 53 1.48 -17.06 2.39
C PHE A 53 2.22 -18.12 3.21
N GLU A 54 3.54 -18.00 3.25
CA GLU A 54 4.44 -18.98 3.88
C GLU A 54 4.70 -18.70 5.38
N GLY A 55 4.00 -17.74 5.99
CA GLY A 55 4.20 -17.43 7.42
C GLY A 55 5.52 -16.73 7.77
N ARG A 56 6.32 -16.34 6.77
CA ARG A 56 7.61 -15.64 6.98
C ARG A 56 7.49 -14.19 7.45
N SER A 57 6.29 -13.62 7.47
CA SER A 57 6.00 -12.28 7.98
C SER A 57 4.68 -12.28 8.74
N LYS A 58 4.38 -11.20 9.48
CA LYS A 58 3.04 -11.04 10.08
C LYS A 58 2.00 -10.86 8.96
N PRO A 59 0.76 -11.39 9.10
CA PRO A 59 -0.31 -11.16 8.14
C PRO A 59 -0.59 -9.67 7.87
N SER A 60 -0.45 -8.81 8.89
CA SER A 60 -0.54 -7.35 8.73
C SER A 60 0.53 -6.81 7.78
N THR A 61 1.79 -7.21 7.95
CA THR A 61 2.90 -6.83 7.07
C THR A 61 2.66 -7.28 5.63
N TRP A 62 2.11 -8.48 5.44
CA TRP A 62 1.76 -8.99 4.12
C TRP A 62 0.63 -8.19 3.46
N LEU A 63 -0.46 -7.91 4.18
CA LEU A 63 -1.56 -7.07 3.69
C LEU A 63 -1.12 -5.64 3.39
N TYR A 64 -0.27 -5.06 4.23
CA TYR A 64 0.28 -3.72 4.04
C TYR A 64 1.09 -3.61 2.74
N ARG A 65 1.86 -4.65 2.41
CA ARG A 65 2.57 -4.77 1.13
C ARG A 65 1.61 -4.89 -0.05
N ILE A 66 0.60 -5.75 0.05
CA ILE A 66 -0.40 -5.91 -1.02
C ILE A 66 -1.12 -4.57 -1.27
N ALA A 67 -1.50 -3.86 -0.21
CA ALA A 67 -2.18 -2.58 -0.28
C ALA A 67 -1.33 -1.51 -0.99
N THR A 68 -0.09 -1.32 -0.52
CA THR A 68 0.84 -0.36 -1.12
C THR A 68 1.06 -0.66 -2.61
N ASN A 69 1.27 -1.93 -2.96
CA ASN A 69 1.47 -2.34 -4.35
C ASN A 69 0.23 -2.13 -5.21
N HIS A 70 -0.96 -2.39 -4.66
CA HIS A 70 -2.22 -2.14 -5.35
C HIS A 70 -2.35 -0.64 -5.66
N CYS A 71 -2.21 0.23 -4.64
CA CYS A 71 -2.39 1.66 -4.80
C CYS A 71 -1.39 2.28 -5.79
N LEU A 72 -0.11 1.89 -5.72
CA LEU A 72 0.88 2.35 -6.69
C LEU A 72 0.52 1.94 -8.14
N ASN A 73 -0.05 0.75 -8.35
CA ASN A 73 -0.52 0.33 -9.67
C ASN A 73 -1.75 1.12 -10.15
N VAL A 74 -2.67 1.47 -9.24
CA VAL A 74 -3.82 2.33 -9.56
C VAL A 74 -3.34 3.70 -10.00
N LEU A 75 -2.46 4.34 -9.23
CA LEU A 75 -1.91 5.66 -9.56
C LEU A 75 -1.16 5.66 -10.90
N ARG A 76 -0.38 4.60 -11.18
CA ARG A 76 0.27 4.42 -12.49
C ARG A 76 -0.73 4.28 -13.64
N THR A 77 -1.82 3.55 -13.42
CA THR A 77 -2.86 3.34 -14.45
C THR A 77 -3.59 4.64 -14.77
N ARG A 78 -3.98 5.41 -13.74
CA ARG A 78 -4.61 6.73 -13.89
C ARG A 78 -3.74 7.69 -14.69
N ARG A 79 -2.44 7.75 -14.38
CA ARG A 79 -1.50 8.60 -15.13
C ARG A 79 -1.38 8.21 -16.61
N ARG A 80 -1.49 6.92 -16.94
CA ARG A 80 -1.45 6.43 -18.33
C ARG A 80 -2.75 6.66 -19.10
N ARG A 81 -3.86 6.85 -18.40
CA ARG A 81 -5.19 7.10 -18.97
C ARG A 81 -5.85 8.26 -18.22
N PRO A 82 -5.48 9.51 -18.56
CA PRO A 82 -6.11 10.69 -17.99
C PRO A 82 -7.54 10.81 -18.52
N GLU A 83 -8.45 10.00 -17.98
CA GLU A 83 -9.89 10.15 -18.17
C GLU A 83 -10.46 10.63 -16.82
N ASP A 84 -11.06 11.82 -16.88
CA ASP A 84 -11.74 12.63 -15.87
C ASP A 84 -10.95 13.34 -14.74
N PRO A 85 -11.32 14.62 -14.41
CA PRO A 85 -10.72 15.34 -13.30
C PRO A 85 -11.14 14.71 -11.98
N VAL A 86 -10.16 14.38 -11.15
CA VAL A 86 -10.39 14.02 -9.74
C VAL A 86 -10.94 15.28 -9.05
N GLU A 87 -12.22 15.29 -8.67
CA GLU A 87 -12.70 16.25 -7.69
C GLU A 87 -11.91 15.99 -6.39
N ASP A 88 -11.03 16.92 -6.04
CA ASP A 88 -10.28 16.89 -4.78
C ASP A 88 -11.25 17.17 -3.64
N VAL A 89 -12.05 16.16 -3.26
CA VAL A 89 -12.91 16.18 -2.07
C VAL A 89 -12.05 15.96 -0.82
N ALA A 90 -11.06 16.83 -0.63
CA ALA A 90 -10.36 16.98 0.63
C ALA A 90 -11.24 17.78 1.61
N ALA A 91 -12.37 17.20 2.00
CA ALA A 91 -13.19 17.68 3.09
C ALA A 91 -13.43 16.54 4.10
N LEU A 92 -12.61 16.56 5.15
CA LEU A 92 -12.89 16.07 6.50
C LEU A 92 -13.03 14.55 6.71
N ALA A 93 -11.89 13.86 6.84
CA ALA A 93 -11.72 12.79 7.82
C ALA A 93 -10.28 12.80 8.37
N PRO A 94 -10.07 12.75 9.70
CA PRO A 94 -8.71 12.66 10.25
C PRO A 94 -8.11 11.29 9.95
N LEU A 95 -7.14 11.26 9.04
CA LEU A 95 -6.27 10.10 8.82
C LEU A 95 -5.12 10.11 9.84
N PRO A 96 -4.88 9.03 10.59
CA PRO A 96 -3.61 8.83 11.30
C PRO A 96 -2.59 8.25 10.28
N VAL A 97 -1.31 8.62 10.18
CA VAL A 97 -0.31 9.16 11.11
C VAL A 97 0.71 10.03 10.34
N GLY A 98 1.14 11.14 10.95
CA GLY A 98 2.23 12.05 10.54
C GLY A 98 2.18 13.32 11.39
N ASP A 99 3.31 13.82 11.90
CA ASP A 99 3.37 14.85 12.97
C ASP A 99 2.83 16.23 12.58
N SER A 100 2.59 16.52 11.29
CA SER A 100 1.94 17.76 10.87
C SER A 100 1.11 17.63 9.57
N ALA A 101 0.21 18.60 9.32
CA ALA A 101 -0.50 18.72 8.05
C ALA A 101 0.42 19.02 6.86
N LEU A 102 1.56 19.67 7.10
CA LEU A 102 2.55 20.01 6.08
C LEU A 102 3.30 18.79 5.58
N ASP A 103 3.68 17.88 6.49
CA ASP A 103 4.36 16.63 6.14
C ASP A 103 3.46 15.74 5.25
N ARG A 104 2.15 15.80 5.46
CA ARG A 104 1.15 15.07 4.66
C ARG A 104 1.05 15.60 3.22
N VAL A 105 0.99 16.92 3.05
CA VAL A 105 0.97 17.54 1.71
C VAL A 105 2.30 17.31 0.99
N ALA A 106 3.43 17.43 1.70
CA ALA A 106 4.75 17.15 1.15
C ALA A 106 4.91 15.68 0.75
N GLY A 107 4.44 14.74 1.57
CA GLY A 107 4.44 13.30 1.28
C GLY A 107 3.55 12.93 0.09
N ALA A 108 2.38 13.55 -0.04
CA ALA A 108 1.48 13.33 -1.18
C ALA A 108 2.08 13.84 -2.50
N GLN A 109 2.61 15.07 -2.50
CA GLN A 109 3.33 15.63 -3.66
C GLN A 109 4.60 14.86 -3.98
N LEU A 110 5.20 14.22 -2.98
CA LEU A 110 6.32 13.32 -3.16
C LEU A 110 5.84 12.06 -3.90
N VAL A 111 4.82 11.33 -3.42
CA VAL A 111 4.28 10.15 -4.13
C VAL A 111 3.96 10.46 -5.59
N ASP A 112 3.28 11.58 -5.87
CA ASP A 112 2.95 11.98 -7.23
C ASP A 112 4.20 12.19 -8.12
N ARG A 113 5.22 12.88 -7.62
CA ARG A 113 6.47 13.11 -8.37
C ARG A 113 7.31 11.85 -8.50
N LEU A 114 7.33 10.99 -7.47
CA LEU A 114 8.06 9.73 -7.46
C LEU A 114 7.50 8.71 -8.46
N LEU A 115 6.22 8.83 -8.79
CA LEU A 115 5.60 8.00 -9.80
C LEU A 115 6.10 8.31 -11.23
N GLU A 116 6.80 9.43 -11.41
CA GLU A 116 7.37 9.85 -12.70
C GLU A 116 8.76 9.26 -12.92
N GLY A 117 8.92 8.51 -14.00
CA GLY A 117 10.23 8.03 -14.48
C GLY A 117 10.83 6.85 -13.72
N TRP A 118 10.36 6.51 -12.51
CA TRP A 118 10.91 5.41 -11.71
C TRP A 118 10.14 4.09 -11.88
N ASP A 119 10.85 2.97 -11.77
CA ASP A 119 10.25 1.65 -11.82
C ASP A 119 9.44 1.34 -10.54
N ALA A 120 8.60 0.31 -10.58
CA ALA A 120 7.69 -0.04 -9.49
C ALA A 120 8.42 -0.37 -8.17
N ARG A 121 9.64 -0.92 -8.22
CA ARG A 121 10.41 -1.28 -7.03
C ARG A 121 10.99 -0.03 -6.38
N THR A 122 11.55 0.88 -7.18
CA THR A 122 12.04 2.16 -6.69
C THR A 122 10.93 2.96 -6.03
N GLN A 123 9.74 3.00 -6.63
CA GLN A 123 8.55 3.63 -6.06
C GLN A 123 8.17 3.03 -4.69
N GLN A 124 8.18 1.70 -4.55
CA GLN A 124 7.93 1.02 -3.28
C GLN A 124 8.94 1.45 -2.21
N CYS A 125 10.24 1.39 -2.52
CA CYS A 125 11.30 1.73 -1.58
C CYS A 125 11.12 3.14 -1.01
N VAL A 126 10.81 4.09 -1.89
CA VAL A 126 10.72 5.49 -1.53
C VAL A 126 9.45 5.75 -0.71
N VAL A 127 8.32 5.12 -1.05
CA VAL A 127 7.11 5.22 -0.24
C VAL A 127 7.36 4.67 1.16
N TYR A 128 7.92 3.47 1.32
CA TYR A 128 8.19 2.94 2.66
C TYR A 128 9.20 3.79 3.45
N HIS A 129 10.22 4.35 2.80
CA HIS A 129 11.21 5.16 3.48
C HIS A 129 10.68 6.54 3.89
N TYR A 130 10.12 7.29 2.94
CA TYR A 130 9.76 8.69 3.17
C TYR A 130 8.36 8.90 3.70
N LEU A 131 7.40 8.03 3.35
CA LEU A 131 6.03 8.13 3.86
C LEU A 131 5.86 7.36 5.18
N ASP A 132 6.50 6.19 5.30
CA ASP A 132 6.33 5.32 6.47
C ASP A 132 7.48 5.42 7.48
N GLY A 133 8.51 6.22 7.19
CA GLY A 133 9.66 6.45 8.06
C GLY A 133 10.57 5.22 8.25
N MET A 134 10.42 4.19 7.42
CA MET A 134 11.21 2.96 7.55
C MET A 134 12.67 3.21 7.17
N THR A 135 13.60 2.62 7.90
CA THR A 135 15.02 2.60 7.54
C THR A 135 15.26 1.78 6.27
N HIS A 136 16.36 2.02 5.56
CA HIS A 136 16.73 1.24 4.36
C HIS A 136 16.80 -0.27 4.62
N ASP A 137 17.23 -0.68 5.81
CA ASP A 137 17.31 -2.09 6.19
C ASP A 137 15.92 -2.68 6.46
N GLU A 138 15.01 -1.93 7.07
CA GLU A 138 13.60 -2.32 7.24
C GLU A 138 12.88 -2.43 5.90
N VAL A 139 13.09 -1.48 4.98
CA VAL A 139 12.58 -1.54 3.61
C VAL A 139 13.11 -2.77 2.88
N GLY A 140 14.41 -3.04 3.02
CA GLY A 140 15.05 -4.23 2.43
C GLY A 140 14.43 -5.52 2.96
N ALA A 141 14.32 -5.65 4.28
CA ALA A 141 13.68 -6.79 4.94
C ALA A 141 12.22 -6.95 4.50
N LEU A 142 11.47 -5.85 4.37
CA LEU A 142 10.09 -5.87 3.93
C LEU A 142 9.95 -6.36 2.48
N LEU A 143 10.80 -5.88 1.57
CA LEU A 143 10.75 -6.18 0.14
C LEU A 143 11.46 -7.48 -0.24
N GLY A 144 12.27 -8.05 0.66
CA GLY A 144 13.07 -9.24 0.41
C GLY A 144 14.33 -8.94 -0.41
N ILE A 145 14.93 -7.77 -0.22
CA ILE A 145 16.17 -7.32 -0.85
C ILE A 145 17.14 -6.79 0.21
N SER A 146 18.43 -6.64 -0.12
CA SER A 146 19.39 -6.07 0.84
C SER A 146 19.17 -4.56 1.01
N GLY A 147 19.42 -4.01 2.20
CA GLY A 147 19.37 -2.56 2.43
C GLY A 147 20.34 -1.78 1.54
N ALA A 148 21.44 -2.40 1.12
CA ALA A 148 22.34 -1.84 0.11
C ALA A 148 21.70 -1.68 -1.27
N ALA A 149 20.80 -2.60 -1.66
CA ALA A 149 20.04 -2.47 -2.91
C ALA A 149 18.95 -1.41 -2.84
N VAL A 150 18.49 -1.03 -1.63
CA VAL A 150 17.52 0.06 -1.43
C VAL A 150 18.18 1.44 -1.58
N ARG A 151 19.47 1.56 -1.23
CA ARG A 151 20.24 2.82 -1.29
C ARG A 151 20.74 3.20 -2.69
N LYS A 152 20.68 2.27 -3.65
CA LYS A 152 21.22 2.43 -5.00
C LYS A 152 20.12 2.85 -5.96
#